data_AF-A0A2G9M6V3-F1
#
_entry.id   AF-A0A2G9M6V3-F1
#
_cell.length_a   1.000
_cell.length_b   1.000
_cell.length_c   1.000
_cell.angle_alpha   90.00
_cell.angle_beta   90.00
_cell.angle_gamma   90.00
#
_symmetry.space_group_name_H-M   'P 1'
#
loop_
_entity.id
_entity.type
_entity.pdbx_description
1 polymer ?
#
loop_
_entity_poly.entity_id
_entity_poly.type
_entity_poly.pdbx_seq_one_letter_code
_entity_poly.pdbx_strand_id
1 'polypeptide(L)'
;METNIVKTFLLILIILASCTTQDQLTTIKQAKTTNCINDCLPEQTRCTGNSYQVCTNTDFDSCSEWSQTQPCKEGQSCKNGKCEGIPTEQKQPTTEKTTQPIQKEQPKTVQPTTPPAQTIPPVQTTTPSQTKQLAQAIIGSACQKGQTCDDNNPNTIDTCYAQTCVYFPKTCEHLQGDQNPRNVKFAIIPQEFTSLSSETMQKINQHVEKILNTEPFKTHANEMDFYLFNTNFQFITPNTVTSTDNLRNVLDIVKSSCNADEIIIILNREYQDGLGPQHVAITTINDLVATIHELGHSFGGLGDTYLGWTLFDGNTPYEEGSLSRETGTQNTDIAGCPKWCQSNTGTYQTACTQITDEQTCRTYERELYTGPEGTHWACTAEKKCCVWLPETHTFFNSKCVSVRDNTNIGVGCYGNSGCYYGGIRGTPIWRSEVDTIGLMGEGMRISKDFSDVEKRGIENVFACCYPQNCQNYPAAQCQTFASTYSRFTHCNTCT
;
A
#
# COMPACT_ATOMS: atom_id res chain seq x y z
N MET A 1 68.75 -4.90 -27.87
CA MET A 1 68.29 -3.53 -27.57
C MET A 1 66.80 -3.30 -27.87
N GLU A 2 66.01 -4.32 -28.26
CA GLU A 2 64.59 -4.11 -28.62
C GLU A 2 63.57 -4.55 -27.54
N THR A 3 63.98 -5.28 -26.51
CA THR A 3 63.06 -5.80 -25.47
C THR A 3 62.81 -4.85 -24.28
N ASN A 4 63.57 -3.76 -24.16
CA ASN A 4 63.41 -2.79 -23.05
C ASN A 4 62.49 -1.61 -23.40
N ILE A 5 62.25 -1.32 -24.68
CA ILE A 5 61.36 -0.22 -25.08
C ILE A 5 59.89 -0.61 -24.88
N VAL A 6 59.52 -1.85 -25.17
CA VAL A 6 58.13 -2.34 -24.99
C VAL A 6 57.72 -2.44 -23.53
N LYS A 7 58.64 -2.86 -22.63
CA LYS A 7 58.37 -2.88 -21.18
C LYS A 7 58.24 -1.48 -20.58
N THR A 8 58.99 -0.51 -21.10
CA THR A 8 58.90 0.89 -20.64
C THR A 8 57.59 1.54 -21.12
N PHE A 9 57.14 1.25 -22.34
CA PHE A 9 55.85 1.74 -22.84
C PHE A 9 54.64 1.09 -22.15
N LEU A 10 54.71 -0.20 -21.80
CA LEU A 10 53.62 -0.88 -21.08
C LEU A 10 53.51 -0.41 -19.61
N LEU A 11 54.63 -0.06 -18.97
CA LEU A 11 54.62 0.49 -17.61
C LEU A 11 54.08 1.93 -17.57
N ILE A 12 54.37 2.74 -18.61
CA ILE A 12 53.84 4.10 -18.73
C ILE A 12 52.32 4.10 -19.02
N LEU A 13 51.82 3.13 -19.79
CA LEU A 13 50.38 2.95 -20.03
C LEU A 13 49.61 2.50 -18.78
N ILE A 14 50.22 1.71 -17.90
CA ILE A 14 49.60 1.29 -16.62
C ILE A 14 49.61 2.43 -15.59
N ILE A 15 50.64 3.28 -15.60
CA ILE A 15 50.70 4.46 -14.71
C ILE A 15 49.73 5.56 -15.17
N LEU A 16 49.50 5.73 -16.47
CA LEU A 16 48.51 6.69 -16.99
C LEU A 16 47.06 6.22 -16.86
N ALA A 17 46.80 4.91 -16.71
CA ALA A 17 45.46 4.37 -16.43
C ALA A 17 45.05 4.44 -14.95
N SER A 18 45.94 4.88 -14.05
CA SER A 18 45.73 4.87 -12.59
C SER A 18 45.55 6.27 -11.97
N CYS A 19 45.37 7.33 -12.77
CA CYS A 19 45.29 8.71 -12.25
C CYS A 19 44.02 9.49 -12.64
N THR A 20 42.95 8.84 -13.08
CA THR A 20 41.69 9.52 -13.38
C THR A 20 40.51 8.73 -12.85
N THR A 21 40.15 8.92 -11.58
CA THR A 21 38.76 8.86 -11.04
C THR A 21 38.67 9.18 -9.52
N GLN A 22 39.44 10.14 -9.01
CA GLN A 22 39.26 10.56 -7.60
C GLN A 22 38.92 12.05 -7.40
N ASP A 23 38.68 12.80 -8.48
CA ASP A 23 38.35 14.24 -8.42
C ASP A 23 37.04 14.62 -9.16
N GLN A 24 36.16 13.64 -9.39
CA GLN A 24 34.79 13.87 -9.89
C GLN A 24 33.70 13.38 -8.93
N LEU A 25 34.06 12.83 -7.76
CA LEU A 25 33.11 12.44 -6.71
C LEU A 25 32.88 13.52 -5.64
N THR A 26 33.59 14.65 -5.74
CA THR A 26 33.45 15.80 -4.84
C THR A 26 32.53 16.90 -5.39
N THR A 27 32.08 16.80 -6.65
CA THR A 27 31.23 17.83 -7.29
C THR A 27 29.74 17.47 -7.36
N ILE A 28 29.34 16.24 -7.03
CA ILE A 28 27.90 15.85 -6.86
C ILE A 28 27.48 15.87 -5.37
N LYS A 29 28.37 16.30 -4.48
CA LYS A 29 28.02 16.74 -3.10
C LYS A 29 27.95 18.26 -2.98
N GLN A 30 27.70 18.98 -4.08
CA GLN A 30 26.95 20.22 -3.95
C GLN A 30 25.52 19.82 -3.60
N ALA A 31 25.31 19.67 -2.29
CA ALA A 31 24.01 19.83 -1.69
C ALA A 31 23.33 20.96 -2.44
N LYS A 32 22.18 20.65 -3.02
CA LYS A 32 21.17 21.67 -3.25
C LYS A 32 20.88 22.21 -1.85
N THR A 33 21.67 23.19 -1.42
CA THR A 33 21.31 24.18 -0.41
C THR A 33 20.16 24.95 -1.03
N THR A 34 19.03 24.27 -1.12
CA THR A 34 17.74 24.91 -1.10
C THR A 34 17.79 25.70 0.19
N ASN A 35 17.67 27.02 0.10
CA ASN A 35 17.36 27.83 1.26
C ASN A 35 15.99 27.36 1.76
N CYS A 36 15.94 26.22 2.44
CA CYS A 36 14.79 25.84 3.21
C CYS A 36 14.72 26.83 4.39
N ILE A 37 13.51 27.18 4.77
CA ILE A 37 13.25 28.11 5.85
C ILE A 37 12.88 27.23 7.04
N ASN A 38 13.57 27.40 8.18
CA ASN A 38 13.21 26.70 9.41
C ASN A 38 11.78 27.10 9.81
N ASP A 39 10.89 26.12 9.93
CA ASP A 39 9.52 26.33 10.41
C ASP A 39 9.49 26.62 11.92
N CYS A 40 10.56 26.26 12.63
CA CYS A 40 10.73 26.45 14.06
C CYS A 40 12.21 26.45 14.47
N LEU A 41 12.54 26.92 15.67
CA LEU A 41 13.92 26.81 16.18
C LEU A 41 14.15 25.39 16.75
N PRO A 42 15.31 24.77 16.51
CA PRO A 42 15.64 23.45 17.04
C PRO A 42 15.30 23.31 18.54
N GLU A 43 14.71 22.18 18.91
CA GLU A 43 14.25 21.84 20.27
C GLU A 43 13.10 22.69 20.83
N GLN A 44 12.54 23.63 20.07
CA GLN A 44 11.29 24.27 20.48
C GLN A 44 10.17 23.24 20.64
N THR A 45 9.25 23.53 21.55
CA THR A 45 8.06 22.71 21.75
C THR A 45 6.81 23.57 21.62
N ARG A 46 5.73 23.00 21.09
CA ARG A 46 4.42 23.65 21.03
C ARG A 46 3.31 22.67 21.37
N CYS A 47 2.20 23.20 21.90
CA CYS A 47 0.99 22.41 22.11
C CYS A 47 0.08 22.46 20.89
N THR A 48 -0.48 21.30 20.53
CA THR A 48 -1.48 21.13 19.47
C THR A 48 -2.63 20.31 20.06
N GLY A 49 -3.60 20.99 20.67
CA GLY A 49 -4.64 20.34 21.48
C GLY A 49 -4.08 19.77 22.78
N ASN A 50 -4.42 18.51 23.10
CA ASN A 50 -3.88 17.81 24.28
C ASN A 50 -2.58 17.04 24.02
N SER A 51 -1.78 17.54 23.08
CA SER A 51 -0.57 16.90 22.58
C SER A 51 0.51 17.94 22.34
N TYR A 52 1.77 17.52 22.23
CA TYR A 52 2.88 18.42 21.92
C TYR A 52 3.67 17.98 20.67
N GLN A 53 4.35 18.93 20.03
CA GLN A 53 5.32 18.69 18.96
C GLN A 53 6.68 19.25 19.38
N VAL A 54 7.76 18.63 18.88
CA VAL A 54 9.14 19.08 19.09
C VAL A 54 9.71 19.50 17.74
N CYS A 55 10.38 20.64 17.70
CA CYS A 55 11.07 21.10 16.51
C CYS A 55 12.36 20.29 16.32
N THR A 56 12.42 19.50 15.25
CA THR A 56 13.56 18.65 14.90
C THR A 56 13.67 18.59 13.38
N ASN A 57 14.75 18.02 12.86
CA ASN A 57 14.86 17.71 11.45
C ASN A 57 14.27 16.31 11.20
N THR A 58 13.07 16.21 10.61
CA THR A 58 12.39 14.90 10.43
C THR A 58 12.67 14.24 9.08
N ASP A 59 13.05 15.00 8.06
CA ASP A 59 13.36 14.50 6.71
C ASP A 59 14.85 14.42 6.39
N PHE A 60 15.71 14.74 7.36
CA PHE A 60 17.18 14.75 7.29
C PHE A 60 17.77 15.79 6.33
N ASP A 61 17.07 16.90 6.09
CA ASP A 61 17.59 18.03 5.32
C ASP A 61 18.39 19.03 6.21
N SER A 62 18.53 20.31 5.84
CA SER A 62 19.24 21.30 6.69
C SER A 62 18.30 22.12 7.59
N CYS A 63 17.01 21.87 7.53
CA CYS A 63 15.97 22.65 8.16
C CYS A 63 15.26 21.92 9.30
N SER A 64 14.72 22.71 10.21
CA SER A 64 13.97 22.23 11.37
C SER A 64 12.48 22.42 11.14
N GLU A 65 11.74 21.35 11.42
CA GLU A 65 10.31 21.21 11.21
C GLU A 65 9.65 20.60 12.44
N TRP A 66 8.33 20.72 12.54
CA TRP A 66 7.60 20.20 13.70
C TRP A 66 7.44 18.69 13.59
N SER A 67 7.90 17.95 14.61
CA SER A 67 7.72 16.51 14.70
C SER A 67 6.25 16.08 14.62
N GLN A 68 6.04 14.77 14.44
CA GLN A 68 4.73 14.17 14.71
C GLN A 68 4.25 14.52 16.13
N THR A 69 2.93 14.68 16.25
CA THR A 69 2.24 15.09 17.47
C THR A 69 2.24 13.95 18.51
N GLN A 70 2.76 14.20 19.70
CA GLN A 70 2.80 13.24 20.80
C GLN A 70 1.70 13.54 21.85
N PRO A 71 0.74 12.63 22.09
CA PRO A 71 -0.35 12.86 23.03
C PRO A 71 0.12 12.89 24.48
N CYS A 72 -0.46 13.78 25.28
CA CYS A 72 -0.25 13.78 26.72
C CYS A 72 -0.91 12.56 27.38
N LYS A 73 -0.28 12.04 28.44
CA LYS A 73 -0.80 10.88 29.19
C LYS A 73 -2.09 11.24 29.93
N GLU A 74 -2.85 10.22 30.32
CA GLU A 74 -4.03 10.40 31.15
C GLU A 74 -3.70 11.19 32.43
N GLY A 75 -4.55 12.17 32.76
CA GLY A 75 -4.32 13.11 33.87
C GLY A 75 -3.36 14.26 33.57
N GLN A 76 -2.88 14.40 32.33
CA GLN A 76 -2.06 15.54 31.88
C GLN A 76 -2.78 16.38 30.83
N SER A 77 -2.46 17.68 30.81
CA SER A 77 -2.83 18.62 29.75
C SER A 77 -1.59 19.24 29.12
N CYS A 78 -1.57 19.42 27.79
CA CYS A 78 -0.47 20.16 27.18
C CYS A 78 -0.55 21.64 27.57
N LYS A 79 0.50 22.14 28.22
CA LYS A 79 0.68 23.54 28.58
C LYS A 79 2.12 23.98 28.30
N ASN A 80 2.29 25.10 27.60
CA ASN A 80 3.60 25.65 27.23
C ASN A 80 4.53 24.65 26.50
N GLY A 81 3.97 23.85 25.58
CA GLY A 81 4.72 22.85 24.82
C GLY A 81 5.09 21.58 25.60
N LYS A 82 4.57 21.39 26.82
CA LYS A 82 4.86 20.23 27.67
C LYS A 82 3.58 19.65 28.26
N CYS A 83 3.58 18.35 28.51
CA CYS A 83 2.48 17.72 29.24
C CYS A 83 2.65 17.98 30.74
N GLU A 84 1.74 18.76 31.31
CA GLU A 84 1.69 19.08 32.74
C GLU A 84 0.49 18.37 33.38
N GLY A 85 0.61 17.93 34.64
CA GLY A 85 -0.52 17.33 35.35
C GLY A 85 -1.68 18.33 35.47
N ILE A 86 -2.90 17.87 35.23
CA ILE A 86 -4.10 18.69 35.47
C ILE A 86 -4.17 18.95 36.99
N PRO A 87 -4.20 20.22 37.45
CA PRO A 87 -4.34 20.52 38.87
C PRO A 87 -5.58 19.82 39.41
N THR A 88 -5.39 18.91 40.36
CA THR A 88 -6.50 18.29 41.08
C THR A 88 -7.13 19.38 41.93
N GLU A 89 -8.24 19.93 41.42
CA GLU A 89 -9.04 20.91 42.14
C GLU A 89 -9.39 20.31 43.51
N GLN A 90 -8.86 20.93 44.57
CA GLN A 90 -9.05 20.48 45.94
C GLN A 90 -10.56 20.50 46.23
N LYS A 91 -11.14 19.32 46.42
CA LYS A 91 -12.54 19.15 46.83
C LYS A 91 -12.84 20.03 48.05
N GLN A 92 -13.55 21.13 47.81
CA GLN A 92 -14.21 21.89 48.86
C GLN A 92 -15.34 21.01 49.45
N PRO A 93 -15.42 20.85 50.78
CA PRO A 93 -16.40 19.97 51.41
C PRO A 93 -17.80 20.56 51.22
N THR A 94 -18.61 19.90 50.40
CA THR A 94 -20.03 20.25 50.20
C THR A 94 -20.89 19.44 51.15
N THR A 95 -21.68 20.18 51.93
CA THR A 95 -22.66 19.71 52.89
C THR A 95 -23.73 18.85 52.22
N GLU A 96 -23.99 17.72 52.88
CA GLU A 96 -24.96 16.70 52.53
C GLU A 96 -26.38 17.27 52.51
N LYS A 97 -26.98 17.39 51.32
CA LYS A 97 -28.41 17.69 51.14
C LYS A 97 -29.07 16.52 50.41
N THR A 98 -29.97 15.88 51.14
CA THR A 98 -30.83 14.76 50.76
C THR A 98 -31.57 14.99 49.45
N THR A 99 -31.48 14.02 48.52
CA THR A 99 -32.28 14.00 47.28
C THR A 99 -33.06 12.69 47.15
N GLN A 100 -34.34 12.84 46.84
CA GLN A 100 -35.33 11.82 46.49
C GLN A 100 -34.99 11.09 45.17
N PRO A 101 -35.60 9.92 44.90
CA PRO A 101 -35.24 9.07 43.76
C PRO A 101 -35.73 9.66 42.43
N ILE A 102 -34.79 9.89 41.50
CA ILE A 102 -35.06 10.25 40.10
C ILE A 102 -35.19 8.96 39.29
N GLN A 103 -36.28 8.86 38.53
CA GLN A 103 -36.54 7.78 37.58
C GLN A 103 -35.49 7.79 36.46
N LYS A 104 -34.95 6.61 36.14
CA LYS A 104 -34.07 6.38 34.99
C LYS A 104 -34.84 6.62 33.69
N GLU A 105 -34.57 7.71 32.99
CA GLU A 105 -34.80 7.78 31.55
C GLU A 105 -33.68 7.03 30.83
N GLN A 106 -34.06 6.07 30.00
CA GLN A 106 -33.16 5.33 29.11
C GLN A 106 -32.58 6.27 28.04
N PRO A 107 -31.30 6.13 27.66
CA PRO A 107 -30.76 6.82 26.51
C PRO A 107 -31.50 6.36 25.27
N LYS A 108 -32.10 7.31 24.54
CA LYS A 108 -32.70 7.07 23.23
C LYS A 108 -31.58 6.65 22.27
N THR A 109 -31.56 5.38 21.91
CA THR A 109 -30.72 4.81 20.87
C THR A 109 -31.06 5.52 19.56
N VAL A 110 -30.19 6.42 19.10
CA VAL A 110 -30.28 6.96 17.75
C VAL A 110 -29.81 5.84 16.82
N GLN A 111 -30.75 5.17 16.16
CA GLN A 111 -30.44 4.23 15.09
C GLN A 111 -29.66 4.96 13.99
N PRO A 112 -28.54 4.39 13.50
CA PRO A 112 -27.91 4.89 12.28
C PRO A 112 -28.93 4.78 11.15
N THR A 113 -29.34 5.90 10.57
CA THR A 113 -30.13 5.90 9.33
C THR A 113 -29.23 5.38 8.23
N THR A 114 -29.44 4.14 7.80
CA THR A 114 -28.80 3.58 6.61
C THR A 114 -29.09 4.51 5.43
N PRO A 115 -28.07 5.03 4.73
CA PRO A 115 -28.29 5.83 3.52
C PRO A 115 -29.15 5.02 2.53
N PRO A 116 -30.05 5.67 1.78
CA PRO A 116 -30.83 4.98 0.76
C PRO A 116 -29.87 4.29 -0.21
N ALA A 117 -30.16 3.02 -0.54
CA ALA A 117 -29.38 2.23 -1.47
C ALA A 117 -29.24 3.00 -2.78
N GLN A 118 -28.01 3.41 -3.11
CA GLN A 118 -27.73 4.11 -4.35
C GLN A 118 -27.85 3.11 -5.50
N THR A 119 -28.70 3.44 -6.48
CA THR A 119 -28.78 2.69 -7.74
C THR A 119 -27.57 3.07 -8.58
N ILE A 120 -26.58 2.18 -8.66
CA ILE A 120 -25.45 2.33 -9.58
C ILE A 120 -26.03 2.37 -11.00
N PRO A 121 -25.73 3.40 -11.81
CA PRO A 121 -26.18 3.45 -13.18
C PRO A 121 -25.67 2.19 -13.90
N PRO A 122 -26.55 1.47 -14.62
CA PRO A 122 -26.16 0.23 -15.30
C PRO A 122 -25.01 0.53 -16.26
N VAL A 123 -24.04 -0.39 -16.32
CA VAL A 123 -22.93 -0.28 -17.27
C VAL A 123 -23.49 -0.12 -18.67
N GLN A 124 -23.05 0.92 -19.39
CA GLN A 124 -23.51 1.17 -20.74
C GLN A 124 -23.05 0.02 -21.64
N THR A 125 -23.91 -0.97 -21.86
CA THR A 125 -23.65 -2.05 -22.79
C THR A 125 -23.68 -1.49 -24.21
N THR A 126 -22.50 -1.22 -24.78
CA THR A 126 -22.36 -0.89 -26.20
C THR A 126 -22.86 -2.04 -27.07
N THR A 127 -23.59 -1.74 -28.13
CA THR A 127 -24.15 -2.73 -29.06
C THR A 127 -23.07 -3.68 -29.61
N PRO A 128 -23.23 -5.01 -29.51
CA PRO A 128 -22.18 -5.99 -29.76
C PRO A 128 -22.01 -6.32 -31.25
N SER A 129 -21.38 -5.44 -32.04
CA SER A 129 -21.17 -5.77 -33.46
C SER A 129 -19.89 -5.24 -34.12
N GLN A 130 -19.01 -4.55 -33.42
CA GLN A 130 -17.78 -4.06 -34.05
C GLN A 130 -16.55 -4.51 -33.26
N THR A 131 -15.77 -5.42 -33.85
CA THR A 131 -14.39 -5.68 -33.43
C THR A 131 -13.64 -4.36 -33.49
N LYS A 132 -13.15 -3.90 -32.34
CA LYS A 132 -12.41 -2.65 -32.26
C LYS A 132 -10.95 -2.92 -32.63
N GLN A 133 -10.45 -2.23 -33.65
CA GLN A 133 -9.03 -2.24 -33.96
C GLN A 133 -8.29 -1.42 -32.88
N LEU A 134 -7.20 -1.99 -32.40
CA LEU A 134 -6.30 -1.32 -31.47
C LEU A 134 -5.56 -0.20 -32.20
N ALA A 135 -5.39 0.94 -31.55
CA ALA A 135 -4.60 2.02 -32.14
C ALA A 135 -3.14 1.59 -32.25
N GLN A 136 -2.56 1.79 -33.42
CA GLN A 136 -1.22 1.33 -33.73
C GLN A 136 -0.20 2.38 -33.27
N ALA A 137 0.68 2.01 -32.35
CA ALA A 137 1.81 2.85 -32.00
C ALA A 137 2.77 2.96 -33.20
N ILE A 138 3.28 4.16 -33.46
CA ILE A 138 4.23 4.40 -34.54
C ILE A 138 5.64 4.34 -33.93
N ILE A 139 6.54 3.57 -34.55
CA ILE A 139 7.93 3.46 -34.12
C ILE A 139 8.77 4.46 -34.90
N GLY A 140 9.44 5.35 -34.18
CA GLY A 140 10.29 6.42 -34.70
C GLY A 140 11.79 6.10 -34.68
N SER A 141 12.59 7.16 -34.62
CA SER A 141 14.06 7.07 -34.57
C SER A 141 14.56 6.59 -33.21
N ALA A 142 15.85 6.21 -33.16
CA ALA A 142 16.53 5.96 -31.91
C ALA A 142 16.56 7.23 -31.03
N CYS A 143 16.51 7.05 -29.72
CA CYS A 143 16.54 8.12 -28.72
C CYS A 143 17.32 7.67 -27.48
N GLN A 144 17.76 8.62 -26.67
CA GLN A 144 18.34 8.36 -25.35
C GLN A 144 17.32 8.67 -24.25
N LYS A 145 17.43 7.99 -23.09
CA LYS A 145 16.57 8.25 -21.93
C LYS A 145 16.61 9.75 -21.58
N GLY A 146 15.44 10.39 -21.53
CA GLY A 146 15.30 11.83 -21.27
C GLY A 146 15.41 12.76 -22.49
N GLN A 147 15.64 12.24 -23.69
CA GLN A 147 15.49 13.03 -24.92
C GLN A 147 14.01 13.17 -25.29
N THR A 148 13.65 14.35 -25.81
CA THR A 148 12.32 14.56 -26.40
C THR A 148 12.20 13.76 -27.69
N CYS A 149 11.08 13.06 -27.84
CA CYS A 149 10.68 12.37 -29.04
C CYS A 149 9.58 13.12 -29.80
N ASP A 150 9.33 14.40 -29.50
CA ASP A 150 8.19 15.15 -30.06
C ASP A 150 8.15 15.12 -31.61
N ASP A 151 7.13 14.49 -32.19
CA ASP A 151 6.88 14.48 -33.64
C ASP A 151 6.07 15.69 -34.12
N ASN A 152 5.74 16.61 -33.21
CA ASN A 152 4.89 17.78 -33.37
C ASN A 152 3.42 17.44 -33.71
N ASN A 153 2.99 16.19 -33.55
CA ASN A 153 1.59 15.80 -33.70
C ASN A 153 0.87 15.89 -32.35
N PRO A 154 -0.03 16.86 -32.15
CA PRO A 154 -0.71 17.03 -30.87
C PRO A 154 -1.65 15.86 -30.52
N ASN A 155 -1.92 14.96 -31.47
CA ASN A 155 -2.76 13.78 -31.27
C ASN A 155 -1.96 12.53 -30.85
N THR A 156 -0.64 12.63 -30.77
CA THR A 156 0.21 11.57 -30.25
C THR A 156 0.81 11.96 -28.90
N ILE A 157 1.26 10.94 -28.19
CA ILE A 157 2.13 11.06 -27.02
C ILE A 157 3.43 10.39 -27.38
N ASP A 158 4.50 11.17 -27.25
CA ASP A 158 5.76 10.83 -27.83
C ASP A 158 6.74 10.56 -26.71
N THR A 159 7.28 9.35 -26.67
CA THR A 159 8.13 8.92 -25.57
C THR A 159 9.31 8.10 -26.08
N CYS A 160 10.42 8.20 -25.37
CA CYS A 160 11.58 7.37 -25.63
C CYS A 160 11.47 6.07 -24.84
N TYR A 161 11.02 5.00 -25.48
CA TYR A 161 10.88 3.68 -24.87
C TYR A 161 11.93 2.72 -25.41
N ALA A 162 12.71 2.09 -24.51
CA ALA A 162 13.78 1.16 -24.87
C ALA A 162 14.72 1.73 -25.97
N GLN A 163 15.12 3.00 -25.83
CA GLN A 163 15.97 3.74 -26.78
C GLN A 163 15.37 3.96 -28.17
N THR A 164 14.05 3.84 -28.32
CA THR A 164 13.33 4.13 -29.56
C THR A 164 12.18 5.09 -29.29
N CYS A 165 12.01 6.09 -30.14
CA CYS A 165 10.85 6.97 -30.07
C CYS A 165 9.60 6.17 -30.44
N VAL A 166 8.58 6.27 -29.60
CA VAL A 166 7.28 5.64 -29.83
C VAL A 166 6.21 6.71 -29.70
N TYR A 167 5.34 6.78 -30.71
CA TYR A 167 4.26 7.76 -30.80
C TYR A 167 2.93 7.02 -30.59
N PHE A 168 2.25 7.35 -29.50
CA PHE A 168 0.99 6.73 -29.09
C PHE A 168 -0.18 7.61 -29.48
N PRO A 169 -1.13 7.16 -30.31
CA PRO A 169 -2.36 7.90 -30.53
C PRO A 169 -3.10 8.12 -29.21
N LYS A 170 -3.49 9.37 -28.91
CA LYS A 170 -4.32 9.72 -27.75
C LYS A 170 -5.70 9.06 -27.90
N THR A 171 -5.84 7.86 -27.36
CA THR A 171 -7.00 6.98 -27.60
C THR A 171 -7.62 6.47 -26.31
N CYS A 172 -7.98 7.42 -25.44
CA CYS A 172 -8.74 7.15 -24.22
C CYS A 172 -10.22 7.26 -24.51
N GLU A 173 -10.91 6.13 -24.46
CA GLU A 173 -12.36 6.05 -24.58
C GLU A 173 -12.97 5.92 -23.19
N HIS A 174 -13.99 6.71 -22.88
CA HIS A 174 -14.73 6.56 -21.64
C HIS A 174 -15.55 5.26 -21.64
N LEU A 175 -15.42 4.44 -20.59
CA LEU A 175 -16.16 3.20 -20.41
C LEU A 175 -17.34 3.35 -19.44
N GLN A 176 -17.11 3.94 -18.27
CA GLN A 176 -18.09 3.99 -17.18
C GLN A 176 -17.81 5.19 -16.27
N GLY A 177 -18.86 5.81 -15.71
CA GLY A 177 -18.74 7.00 -14.87
C GLY A 177 -19.61 8.15 -15.38
N ASP A 178 -19.60 9.28 -14.67
CA ASP A 178 -20.34 10.50 -15.04
C ASP A 178 -19.43 11.59 -15.65
N GLN A 179 -18.14 11.29 -15.83
CA GLN A 179 -17.13 12.20 -16.38
C GLN A 179 -16.94 13.47 -15.55
N ASN A 180 -17.31 13.44 -14.27
CA ASN A 180 -17.05 14.55 -13.38
C ASN A 180 -15.52 14.74 -13.28
N PRO A 181 -14.99 15.95 -13.59
CA PRO A 181 -13.54 16.17 -13.63
C PRO A 181 -12.83 15.94 -12.29
N ARG A 182 -13.59 15.79 -11.20
CA ARG A 182 -13.10 15.51 -9.85
C ARG A 182 -13.15 14.02 -9.47
N ASN A 183 -13.72 13.15 -10.30
CA ASN A 183 -13.69 11.71 -10.05
C ASN A 183 -12.27 11.15 -10.16
N VAL A 184 -12.02 10.06 -9.47
CA VAL A 184 -10.83 9.22 -9.65
C VAL A 184 -10.90 8.56 -11.01
N LYS A 185 -9.88 8.75 -11.83
CA LYS A 185 -9.85 8.24 -13.21
C LYS A 185 -9.00 6.98 -13.29
N PHE A 186 -9.64 5.85 -13.58
CA PHE A 186 -8.98 4.58 -13.83
C PHE A 186 -8.80 4.37 -15.33
N ALA A 187 -7.57 4.15 -15.79
CA ALA A 187 -7.29 3.74 -17.16
C ALA A 187 -7.06 2.22 -17.24
N ILE A 188 -7.88 1.55 -18.04
CA ILE A 188 -7.76 0.13 -18.35
C ILE A 188 -6.92 -0.04 -19.62
N ILE A 189 -5.86 -0.83 -19.51
CA ILE A 189 -4.93 -1.10 -20.60
C ILE A 189 -4.98 -2.60 -20.93
N PRO A 190 -5.65 -2.99 -22.02
CA PRO A 190 -5.54 -4.36 -22.51
C PRO A 190 -4.13 -4.59 -23.07
N GLN A 191 -3.50 -5.69 -22.66
CA GLN A 191 -2.19 -6.11 -23.15
C GLN A 191 -2.27 -7.54 -23.68
N GLU A 192 -1.42 -7.85 -24.66
CA GLU A 192 -1.35 -9.15 -25.34
C GLU A 192 -2.61 -9.51 -26.16
N PHE A 193 -3.40 -8.49 -26.50
CA PHE A 193 -4.49 -8.59 -27.46
C PHE A 193 -4.03 -8.09 -28.83
N THR A 194 -4.43 -8.79 -29.90
CA THR A 194 -4.25 -8.33 -31.28
C THR A 194 -5.40 -7.41 -31.73
N SER A 195 -6.58 -7.60 -31.15
CA SER A 195 -7.79 -6.79 -31.35
C SER A 195 -8.71 -6.96 -30.14
N LEU A 196 -9.65 -6.03 -29.95
CA LEU A 196 -10.66 -6.13 -28.89
C LEU A 196 -11.97 -6.60 -29.52
N SER A 197 -12.20 -7.91 -29.45
CA SER A 197 -13.48 -8.51 -29.82
C SER A 197 -14.60 -8.08 -28.86
N SER A 198 -15.86 -8.26 -29.26
CA SER A 198 -17.00 -8.03 -28.36
C SER A 198 -16.90 -8.87 -27.07
N GLU A 199 -16.37 -10.09 -27.15
CA GLU A 199 -16.16 -10.95 -25.97
C GLU A 199 -15.06 -10.39 -25.06
N THR A 200 -13.95 -9.93 -25.64
CA THR A 200 -12.87 -9.30 -24.88
C THR A 200 -13.36 -8.05 -24.15
N MET A 201 -14.10 -7.20 -24.85
CA MET A 201 -14.70 -5.99 -24.25
C MET A 201 -15.70 -6.33 -23.15
N GLN A 202 -16.49 -7.39 -23.33
CA GLN A 202 -17.39 -7.88 -22.28
C GLN A 202 -16.61 -8.30 -21.03
N LYS A 203 -15.49 -9.03 -21.17
CA LYS A 203 -14.65 -9.41 -20.02
C LYS A 203 -14.02 -8.20 -19.35
N ILE A 204 -13.51 -7.22 -20.12
CA ILE A 204 -13.02 -5.95 -19.58
C ILE A 204 -14.10 -5.24 -18.74
N ASN A 205 -15.34 -5.19 -19.24
CA ASN A 205 -16.45 -4.61 -18.49
C ASN A 205 -16.77 -5.40 -17.21
N GLN A 206 -16.61 -6.74 -17.21
CA GLN A 206 -16.77 -7.54 -15.99
C GLN A 206 -15.75 -7.18 -14.91
N HIS A 207 -14.53 -6.77 -15.27
CA HIS A 207 -13.56 -6.23 -14.30
C HIS A 207 -14.06 -4.92 -13.68
N VAL A 208 -14.54 -3.98 -14.49
CA VAL A 208 -15.14 -2.71 -14.00
C VAL A 208 -16.34 -2.98 -13.09
N GLU A 209 -17.25 -3.86 -13.52
CA GLU A 209 -18.41 -4.26 -12.72
C GLU A 209 -17.98 -4.91 -11.40
N LYS A 210 -16.95 -5.75 -11.39
CA LYS A 210 -16.46 -6.38 -10.17
C LYS A 210 -15.94 -5.34 -9.18
N ILE A 211 -15.23 -4.31 -9.66
CA ILE A 211 -14.76 -3.19 -8.84
C ILE A 211 -15.95 -2.45 -8.25
N LEU A 212 -16.88 -2.02 -9.09
CA LEU A 212 -18.07 -1.26 -8.67
C LEU A 212 -19.04 -2.04 -7.77
N ASN A 213 -18.89 -3.36 -7.66
CA ASN A 213 -19.71 -4.21 -6.80
C ASN A 213 -18.97 -4.71 -5.54
N THR A 214 -17.76 -4.23 -5.26
CA THR A 214 -16.96 -4.60 -4.09
C THR A 214 -16.79 -3.40 -3.17
N GLU A 215 -17.01 -3.53 -1.86
CA GLU A 215 -16.86 -2.40 -0.93
C GLU A 215 -15.38 -2.15 -0.61
N PRO A 216 -14.93 -0.90 -0.46
CA PRO A 216 -15.73 0.33 -0.43
C PRO A 216 -15.89 1.00 -1.80
N PHE A 217 -15.29 0.45 -2.87
CA PHE A 217 -15.43 0.98 -4.24
C PHE A 217 -16.89 1.13 -4.66
N LYS A 218 -17.73 0.17 -4.26
CA LYS A 218 -19.18 0.22 -4.49
C LYS A 218 -19.83 1.45 -3.88
N THR A 219 -19.52 1.80 -2.63
CA THR A 219 -20.03 3.01 -1.98
C THR A 219 -19.54 4.30 -2.66
N HIS A 220 -18.35 4.26 -3.28
CA HIS A 220 -17.75 5.36 -4.04
C HIS A 220 -17.94 5.26 -5.56
N ALA A 221 -18.91 4.46 -6.05
CA ALA A 221 -19.09 4.20 -7.47
C ALA A 221 -19.30 5.47 -8.32
N ASN A 222 -19.88 6.51 -7.75
CA ASN A 222 -20.13 7.81 -8.37
C ASN A 222 -18.94 8.78 -8.27
N GLU A 223 -17.85 8.38 -7.63
CA GLU A 223 -16.60 9.15 -7.51
C GLU A 223 -15.51 8.59 -8.44
N MET A 224 -15.86 7.68 -9.35
CA MET A 224 -14.92 6.99 -10.22
C MET A 224 -15.35 7.06 -11.69
N ASP A 225 -14.38 7.28 -12.56
CA ASP A 225 -14.52 7.14 -14.01
C ASP A 225 -13.52 6.09 -14.52
N PHE A 226 -13.95 5.27 -15.47
CA PHE A 226 -13.13 4.25 -16.12
C PHE A 226 -12.95 4.61 -17.59
N TYR A 227 -11.72 4.51 -18.09
CA TYR A 227 -11.35 4.78 -19.47
C TYR A 227 -10.62 3.57 -20.05
N LEU A 228 -10.88 3.23 -21.30
CA LEU A 228 -10.10 2.26 -22.07
C LEU A 228 -8.98 2.99 -22.80
N PHE A 229 -7.73 2.63 -22.51
CA PHE A 229 -6.59 3.05 -23.31
C PHE A 229 -6.34 2.05 -24.45
N ASN A 230 -6.89 2.37 -25.63
CA ASN A 230 -6.98 1.44 -26.74
C ASN A 230 -5.69 1.39 -27.59
N THR A 231 -4.66 0.68 -27.13
CA THR A 231 -3.38 0.56 -27.84
C THR A 231 -3.00 -0.89 -28.17
N ASN A 232 -2.29 -1.10 -29.28
CA ASN A 232 -1.68 -2.39 -29.62
C ASN A 232 -0.27 -2.57 -29.05
N PHE A 233 0.27 -1.53 -28.43
CA PHE A 233 1.63 -1.52 -27.91
C PHE A 233 1.74 -2.40 -26.67
N GLN A 234 2.78 -3.24 -26.64
CA GLN A 234 3.07 -4.13 -25.53
C GLN A 234 4.05 -3.44 -24.58
N PHE A 235 3.55 -2.90 -23.48
CA PHE A 235 4.35 -2.32 -22.40
C PHE A 235 5.02 -3.40 -21.55
N ILE A 236 4.35 -4.54 -21.42
CA ILE A 236 4.79 -5.64 -20.57
C ILE A 236 5.13 -6.81 -21.46
N THR A 237 6.33 -7.35 -21.29
CA THR A 237 6.70 -8.65 -21.82
C THR A 237 6.74 -9.66 -20.67
N PRO A 238 6.61 -10.98 -20.93
CA PRO A 238 6.69 -12.01 -19.89
C PRO A 238 7.90 -11.89 -18.96
N ASN A 239 9.01 -11.31 -19.42
CA ASN A 239 10.25 -11.19 -18.66
C ASN A 239 10.47 -9.81 -18.03
N THR A 240 9.59 -8.83 -18.25
CA THR A 240 9.84 -7.42 -17.89
C THR A 240 8.80 -6.82 -16.94
N VAL A 241 7.88 -7.62 -16.41
CA VAL A 241 6.82 -7.16 -15.49
C VAL A 241 7.38 -6.51 -14.21
N THR A 242 8.67 -6.72 -13.91
CA THR A 242 9.30 -6.34 -12.64
C THR A 242 10.16 -5.07 -12.70
N SER A 243 10.40 -4.47 -13.88
CA SER A 243 11.24 -3.26 -13.93
C SER A 243 10.41 -2.01 -13.60
N THR A 244 10.75 -1.36 -12.48
CA THR A 244 10.11 -0.11 -12.02
C THR A 244 10.19 1.02 -13.06
N ASP A 245 11.23 1.02 -13.90
CA ASP A 245 11.40 1.97 -14.98
C ASP A 245 10.35 1.83 -16.09
N ASN A 246 9.95 0.60 -16.45
CA ASN A 246 8.92 0.39 -17.46
C ASN A 246 7.55 0.87 -16.97
N LEU A 247 7.22 0.57 -15.71
CA LEU A 247 5.94 0.99 -15.11
C LEU A 247 5.81 2.51 -15.05
N ARG A 248 6.88 3.24 -14.74
CA ARG A 248 6.87 4.71 -14.79
C ARG A 248 6.58 5.24 -16.19
N ASN A 249 7.19 4.66 -17.22
CA ASN A 249 6.91 5.08 -18.60
C ASN A 249 5.44 4.85 -18.98
N VAL A 250 4.87 3.70 -18.59
CA VAL A 250 3.44 3.42 -18.78
C VAL A 250 2.59 4.47 -18.08
N LEU A 251 2.93 4.77 -16.82
CA LEU A 251 2.25 5.78 -16.02
C LEU A 251 2.26 7.14 -16.73
N ASP A 252 3.42 7.61 -17.19
CA ASP A 252 3.53 8.92 -17.86
C ASP A 252 2.74 8.99 -19.17
N ILE A 253 2.78 7.92 -19.98
CA ILE A 253 2.04 7.84 -21.25
C ILE A 253 0.54 7.86 -21.01
N VAL A 254 0.08 7.07 -20.05
CA VAL A 254 -1.36 6.88 -19.80
C VAL A 254 -1.92 8.09 -19.05
N LYS A 255 -1.15 8.68 -18.12
CA LYS A 255 -1.49 9.95 -17.48
C LYS A 255 -1.61 11.08 -18.49
N SER A 256 -0.68 11.20 -19.43
CA SER A 256 -0.78 12.23 -20.48
C SER A 256 -1.90 11.97 -21.50
N SER A 257 -2.27 10.70 -21.70
CA SER A 257 -3.35 10.32 -22.64
C SER A 257 -4.75 10.51 -22.03
N CYS A 258 -4.96 9.92 -20.86
CA CYS A 258 -6.28 9.73 -20.26
C CYS A 258 -6.51 10.68 -19.08
N ASN A 259 -5.48 11.42 -18.66
CA ASN A 259 -5.47 12.10 -17.37
C ASN A 259 -5.85 11.13 -16.23
N ALA A 260 -5.36 9.90 -16.31
CA ALA A 260 -5.69 8.85 -15.35
C ALA A 260 -4.97 9.08 -14.02
N ASP A 261 -5.64 8.75 -12.91
CA ASP A 261 -5.03 8.71 -11.58
C ASP A 261 -4.46 7.32 -11.30
N GLU A 262 -5.19 6.29 -11.75
CA GLU A 262 -4.91 4.87 -11.53
C GLU A 262 -4.88 4.11 -12.85
N ILE A 263 -4.08 3.03 -12.90
CA ILE A 263 -3.94 2.19 -14.09
C ILE A 263 -4.25 0.74 -13.74
N ILE A 264 -5.05 0.09 -14.58
CA ILE A 264 -5.34 -1.34 -14.50
C ILE A 264 -4.90 -1.98 -15.82
N ILE A 265 -3.90 -2.83 -15.77
CA ILE A 265 -3.39 -3.56 -16.92
C ILE A 265 -4.01 -4.96 -16.93
N ILE A 266 -4.72 -5.30 -18.00
CA ILE A 266 -5.36 -6.60 -18.15
C ILE A 266 -4.60 -7.41 -19.21
N LEU A 267 -3.94 -8.48 -18.78
CA LEU A 267 -3.17 -9.38 -19.63
C LEU A 267 -4.07 -10.46 -20.26
N ASN A 268 -3.86 -10.74 -21.55
CA ASN A 268 -4.49 -11.85 -22.25
C ASN A 268 -3.82 -13.20 -21.93
N ARG A 269 -3.83 -13.63 -20.67
CA ARG A 269 -3.20 -14.88 -20.21
C ARG A 269 -4.14 -15.71 -19.34
N GLU A 270 -3.83 -17.00 -19.24
CA GLU A 270 -4.50 -17.92 -18.30
C GLU A 270 -3.87 -17.93 -16.90
N TYR A 271 -2.58 -17.60 -16.78
CA TYR A 271 -1.82 -17.71 -15.53
C TYR A 271 -1.91 -16.45 -14.65
N GLN A 272 -1.98 -16.66 -13.34
CA GLN A 272 -2.18 -15.64 -12.32
C GLN A 272 -0.85 -15.03 -11.89
N ASP A 273 -0.45 -13.92 -12.53
CA ASP A 273 0.53 -13.01 -11.95
C ASP A 273 -0.17 -11.68 -11.69
N GLY A 274 -0.22 -11.33 -10.41
CA GLY A 274 -0.70 -10.05 -9.93
C GLY A 274 0.48 -9.23 -9.43
N LEU A 275 0.51 -7.95 -9.81
CA LEU A 275 1.51 -6.99 -9.37
C LEU A 275 0.82 -5.64 -9.21
N GLY A 276 0.87 -5.10 -8.00
CA GLY A 276 0.22 -3.84 -7.63
C GLY A 276 1.14 -2.70 -7.19
N PRO A 277 2.30 -2.43 -7.82
CA PRO A 277 3.14 -1.32 -7.40
C PRO A 277 2.54 0.03 -7.82
N GLN A 278 2.51 1.00 -6.90
CA GLN A 278 2.48 2.45 -7.19
C GLN A 278 1.50 2.86 -8.32
N HIS A 279 0.19 2.80 -8.06
CA HIS A 279 -0.88 3.20 -8.99
C HIS A 279 -1.07 2.33 -10.24
N VAL A 280 -0.43 1.16 -10.30
CA VAL A 280 -0.63 0.18 -11.38
C VAL A 280 -1.04 -1.16 -10.78
N ALA A 281 -2.24 -1.61 -11.11
CA ALA A 281 -2.72 -2.96 -10.84
C ALA A 281 -2.58 -3.81 -12.12
N ILE A 282 -1.89 -4.94 -12.06
CA ILE A 282 -1.74 -5.87 -13.19
C ILE A 282 -2.53 -7.13 -12.90
N THR A 283 -3.39 -7.54 -13.81
CA THR A 283 -4.27 -8.70 -13.65
C THR A 283 -4.42 -9.46 -14.97
N THR A 284 -5.16 -10.57 -14.97
CA THR A 284 -5.47 -11.31 -16.20
C THR A 284 -6.95 -11.23 -16.54
N ILE A 285 -7.25 -11.36 -17.83
CA ILE A 285 -8.61 -11.19 -18.39
C ILE A 285 -9.67 -12.14 -17.82
N ASN A 286 -9.25 -13.24 -17.17
CA ASN A 286 -10.17 -14.21 -16.60
C ASN A 286 -10.17 -14.20 -15.06
N ASP A 287 -9.44 -13.28 -14.42
CA ASP A 287 -9.31 -13.21 -12.95
C ASP A 287 -9.83 -11.89 -12.38
N LEU A 288 -11.16 -11.84 -12.20
CA LEU A 288 -11.83 -10.67 -11.65
C LEU A 288 -11.43 -10.39 -10.20
N VAL A 289 -11.08 -11.42 -9.42
CA VAL A 289 -10.74 -11.25 -8.00
C VAL A 289 -9.33 -10.70 -7.85
N ALA A 290 -8.38 -11.19 -8.67
CA ALA A 290 -7.04 -10.63 -8.75
C ALA A 290 -7.09 -9.12 -9.03
N THR A 291 -7.99 -8.65 -9.89
CA THR A 291 -8.13 -7.20 -10.14
C THR A 291 -8.40 -6.40 -8.87
N ILE A 292 -9.28 -6.91 -8.01
CA ILE A 292 -9.60 -6.22 -6.76
C ILE A 292 -8.45 -6.32 -5.77
N HIS A 293 -7.83 -7.49 -5.68
CA HIS A 293 -6.65 -7.73 -4.85
C HIS A 293 -5.53 -6.74 -5.19
N GLU A 294 -5.18 -6.64 -6.48
CA GLU A 294 -4.11 -5.76 -6.96
C GLU A 294 -4.45 -4.27 -6.83
N LEU A 295 -5.73 -3.90 -6.93
CA LEU A 295 -6.17 -2.54 -6.57
C LEU A 295 -6.03 -2.27 -5.07
N GLY A 296 -6.21 -3.28 -4.22
CA GLY A 296 -5.90 -3.18 -2.80
C GLY A 296 -4.47 -2.70 -2.57
N HIS A 297 -3.51 -3.24 -3.33
CA HIS A 297 -2.12 -2.76 -3.32
C HIS A 297 -1.96 -1.38 -3.98
N SER A 298 -2.35 -1.26 -5.25
CA SER A 298 -1.98 -0.10 -6.08
C SER A 298 -2.70 1.17 -5.69
N PHE A 299 -3.98 1.06 -5.32
CA PHE A 299 -4.85 2.15 -4.91
C PHE A 299 -4.92 2.25 -3.39
N GLY A 300 -5.18 1.12 -2.72
CA GLY A 300 -5.38 1.08 -1.27
C GLY A 300 -4.10 1.17 -0.44
N GLY A 301 -2.92 0.92 -1.01
CA GLY A 301 -1.68 0.80 -0.25
C GLY A 301 -1.75 -0.31 0.81
N LEU A 302 -2.54 -1.35 0.54
CA LEU A 302 -2.70 -2.51 1.41
C LEU A 302 -1.55 -3.50 1.14
N GLY A 303 -1.13 -4.21 2.18
CA GLY A 303 -0.16 -5.29 2.09
C GLY A 303 -0.85 -6.64 2.03
N ASP A 304 -0.13 -7.63 1.49
CA ASP A 304 -0.57 -9.01 1.56
C ASP A 304 -0.63 -9.48 3.02
N THR A 305 -1.71 -10.18 3.34
CA THR A 305 -1.90 -10.89 4.61
C THR A 305 -1.64 -12.39 4.48
N TYR A 306 -1.19 -12.84 3.31
CA TYR A 306 -0.59 -14.17 3.10
C TYR A 306 0.93 -14.03 2.92
N LEU A 307 1.72 -15.06 3.24
CA LEU A 307 3.12 -15.12 2.76
C LEU A 307 3.19 -15.93 1.47
N GLY A 308 4.08 -15.46 0.57
CA GLY A 308 4.52 -16.20 -0.60
C GLY A 308 5.09 -17.57 -0.23
N TRP A 309 4.94 -18.53 -1.14
CA TRP A 309 5.29 -19.95 -0.97
C TRP A 309 6.79 -20.24 -0.74
N THR A 310 7.66 -19.25 -0.85
CA THR A 310 9.12 -19.43 -0.90
C THR A 310 9.78 -19.81 0.42
N LEU A 311 9.08 -19.74 1.56
CA LEU A 311 9.71 -19.93 2.88
C LEU A 311 9.59 -21.36 3.47
N PHE A 312 8.99 -22.31 2.75
CA PHE A 312 8.75 -23.68 3.27
C PHE A 312 9.71 -24.76 2.76
N ASP A 313 10.75 -24.41 2.00
CA ASP A 313 11.71 -25.39 1.50
C ASP A 313 12.69 -25.92 2.57
N GLY A 314 12.61 -25.38 3.80
CA GLY A 314 13.38 -25.82 4.96
C GLY A 314 14.89 -25.57 4.88
N ASN A 315 15.38 -25.06 3.75
CA ASN A 315 16.81 -24.84 3.47
C ASN A 315 17.15 -23.35 3.33
N THR A 316 16.17 -22.51 3.05
CA THR A 316 16.33 -21.06 3.18
C THR A 316 16.16 -20.68 4.65
N PRO A 317 17.18 -20.08 5.30
CA PRO A 317 16.98 -19.45 6.61
C PRO A 317 15.77 -18.54 6.52
N TYR A 318 14.97 -18.50 7.59
CA TYR A 318 13.97 -17.47 7.77
C TYR A 318 14.71 -16.13 7.80
N GLU A 319 14.98 -15.54 6.63
CA GLU A 319 15.07 -14.12 6.52
C GLU A 319 13.65 -13.67 6.76
N GLU A 320 13.47 -12.93 7.86
CA GLU A 320 12.30 -12.11 8.13
C GLU A 320 12.09 -11.25 6.87
N GLY A 321 11.35 -11.84 5.92
CA GLY A 321 11.50 -11.52 4.51
C GLY A 321 11.24 -10.04 4.33
N SER A 322 11.99 -9.41 3.45
CA SER A 322 11.86 -8.00 3.06
C SER A 322 10.41 -7.55 2.81
N LEU A 323 9.48 -8.47 2.52
CA LEU A 323 8.03 -8.23 2.44
C LEU A 323 7.33 -8.04 3.80
N SER A 324 7.74 -8.75 4.87
CA SER A 324 7.32 -8.47 6.25
C SER A 324 7.91 -7.15 6.81
N ARG A 325 8.96 -6.63 6.15
CA ARG A 325 9.52 -5.30 6.38
C ARG A 325 8.89 -4.20 5.52
N GLU A 326 7.83 -4.47 4.76
CA GLU A 326 6.93 -3.41 4.27
C GLU A 326 6.08 -2.86 5.43
N THR A 327 6.81 -2.30 6.40
CA THR A 327 6.44 -1.69 7.68
C THR A 327 5.46 -0.51 7.58
N GLY A 328 4.79 -0.33 6.45
CA GLY A 328 4.02 0.87 6.13
C GLY A 328 2.69 0.63 5.44
N THR A 329 2.24 -0.60 5.20
CA THR A 329 0.89 -0.79 4.63
C THR A 329 -0.20 -0.58 5.70
N GLN A 330 -1.42 -0.32 5.25
CA GLN A 330 -2.51 0.14 6.14
C GLN A 330 -3.14 -0.99 6.97
N ASN A 331 -3.20 -2.20 6.41
CA ASN A 331 -3.83 -3.39 7.00
C ASN A 331 -2.84 -4.32 7.70
N THR A 332 -1.54 -4.02 7.64
CA THR A 332 -0.51 -4.78 8.37
C THR A 332 0.19 -3.87 9.36
N ASP A 333 0.61 -4.44 10.48
CA ASP A 333 1.36 -3.75 11.52
C ASP A 333 2.52 -4.68 11.92
N ILE A 334 3.62 -4.12 12.39
CA ILE A 334 4.82 -4.86 12.82
C ILE A 334 5.07 -4.71 14.33
N ALA A 335 4.42 -3.75 14.98
CA ALA A 335 4.59 -3.44 16.39
C ALA A 335 3.34 -3.80 17.23
N GLY A 336 2.44 -4.65 16.73
CA GLY A 336 1.17 -4.98 17.38
C GLY A 336 0.00 -4.63 16.47
N CYS A 337 -1.08 -4.08 17.05
CA CYS A 337 -2.13 -3.43 16.27
C CYS A 337 -2.47 -1.98 16.66
N PRO A 338 -1.55 -1.18 17.27
CA PRO A 338 -1.88 0.21 17.60
C PRO A 338 -2.31 1.04 16.38
N LYS A 339 -1.98 0.64 15.14
CA LYS A 339 -2.49 1.30 13.92
C LYS A 339 -4.02 1.35 13.85
N TRP A 340 -4.71 0.32 14.33
CA TRP A 340 -6.18 0.24 14.25
C TRP A 340 -6.87 -0.17 15.55
N CYS A 341 -6.14 -0.33 16.65
CA CYS A 341 -6.68 -0.63 17.98
C CYS A 341 -6.24 0.38 19.04
N GLN A 342 -7.12 0.62 20.02
CA GLN A 342 -6.85 1.54 21.13
C GLN A 342 -5.90 0.96 22.20
N SER A 343 -5.71 -0.35 22.25
CA SER A 343 -4.93 -0.99 23.31
C SER A 343 -3.43 -0.83 23.16
N ASN A 344 -2.78 -0.34 24.22
CA ASN A 344 -1.46 -0.83 24.59
C ASN A 344 -1.58 -2.33 24.78
N THR A 345 -0.91 -3.08 23.92
CA THR A 345 -0.95 -4.52 23.94
C THR A 345 -0.43 -5.02 25.28
N GLY A 346 -1.32 -5.59 26.09
CA GLY A 346 -0.92 -6.19 27.35
C GLY A 346 0.14 -7.26 27.14
N THR A 347 0.76 -7.73 28.23
CA THR A 347 1.67 -8.89 28.19
C THR A 347 0.91 -10.13 27.72
N TYR A 348 0.86 -10.33 26.41
CA TYR A 348 0.23 -11.51 25.83
C TYR A 348 1.26 -12.63 25.78
N GLN A 349 1.04 -13.64 26.62
CA GLN A 349 1.89 -14.82 26.68
C GLN A 349 1.17 -15.99 26.03
N THR A 350 1.72 -16.51 24.94
CA THR A 350 1.33 -17.82 24.41
C THR A 350 2.24 -18.90 24.98
N ALA A 351 1.82 -20.17 24.91
CA ALA A 351 2.70 -21.29 25.22
C ALA A 351 4.03 -21.22 24.45
N CYS A 352 4.00 -20.76 23.19
CA CYS A 352 5.21 -20.54 22.38
C CYS A 352 6.17 -19.54 23.02
N THR A 353 5.66 -18.42 23.53
CA THR A 353 6.51 -17.36 24.12
C THR A 353 7.25 -17.78 25.38
N GLN A 354 6.85 -18.90 25.99
CA GLN A 354 7.54 -19.47 27.16
C GLN A 354 8.67 -20.42 26.76
N ILE A 355 8.78 -20.80 25.48
CA ILE A 355 9.82 -21.69 24.97
C ILE A 355 11.06 -20.86 24.65
N THR A 356 12.13 -21.09 25.41
CA THR A 356 13.38 -20.31 25.31
C THR A 356 14.47 -21.00 24.49
N ASP A 357 14.24 -22.22 23.99
CA ASP A 357 15.20 -22.99 23.21
C ASP A 357 14.68 -23.37 21.82
N GLU A 358 15.57 -23.27 20.84
CA GLU A 358 15.24 -23.49 19.42
C GLU A 358 14.75 -24.90 19.15
N GLN A 359 15.39 -25.90 19.77
CA GLN A 359 15.06 -27.30 19.52
C GLN A 359 13.65 -27.62 20.00
N THR A 360 13.26 -27.20 21.20
CA THR A 360 11.90 -27.40 21.73
C THR A 360 10.88 -26.61 20.91
N CYS A 361 11.20 -25.40 20.47
CA CYS A 361 10.31 -24.62 19.60
C CYS A 361 10.03 -25.35 18.27
N ARG A 362 11.10 -25.83 17.61
CA ARG A 362 11.02 -26.63 16.37
C ARG A 362 10.46 -28.04 16.57
N THR A 363 10.51 -28.59 17.78
CA THR A 363 9.86 -29.88 18.09
C THR A 363 8.37 -29.66 18.34
N TYR A 364 7.99 -28.58 19.01
CA TYR A 364 6.59 -28.18 19.19
C TYR A 364 5.90 -27.92 17.84
N GLU A 365 6.65 -27.40 16.87
CA GLU A 365 6.25 -27.31 15.45
C GLU A 365 5.98 -28.68 14.81
N ARG A 366 6.78 -29.71 15.12
CA ARG A 366 6.79 -31.02 14.44
C ARG A 366 5.89 -32.09 15.07
N GLU A 367 5.67 -32.07 16.38
CA GLU A 367 4.89 -33.11 17.07
C GLU A 367 3.39 -33.12 16.70
N LEU A 368 2.90 -32.09 16.02
CA LEU A 368 1.47 -31.91 15.76
C LEU A 368 1.00 -32.28 14.34
N TYR A 369 1.87 -32.79 13.44
CA TYR A 369 1.46 -33.22 12.10
C TYR A 369 2.30 -34.36 11.48
N THR A 370 1.66 -35.51 11.27
CA THR A 370 2.06 -36.51 10.26
C THR A 370 0.88 -36.70 9.30
N GLY A 371 0.63 -35.70 8.45
CA GLY A 371 -0.33 -35.81 7.36
C GLY A 371 0.21 -36.72 6.24
N PRO A 372 -0.65 -37.38 5.46
CA PRO A 372 -0.21 -38.09 4.27
C PRO A 372 0.38 -37.09 3.28
N GLU A 373 1.49 -37.45 2.63
CA GLU A 373 2.04 -36.78 1.42
C GLU A 373 2.92 -35.53 1.60
N GLY A 374 3.63 -35.34 2.71
CA GLY A 374 4.81 -34.44 2.74
C GLY A 374 4.54 -32.98 2.38
N THR A 375 3.28 -32.55 2.39
CA THR A 375 2.85 -31.20 2.11
C THR A 375 2.72 -30.49 3.46
N HIS A 376 3.56 -29.50 3.73
CA HIS A 376 3.63 -28.71 4.97
C HIS A 376 2.42 -27.78 5.16
N TRP A 377 1.19 -28.30 5.10
CA TRP A 377 -0.01 -27.50 5.37
C TRP A 377 -0.62 -27.88 6.72
N ALA A 378 -0.94 -26.84 7.47
CA ALA A 378 -1.90 -26.80 8.57
C ALA A 378 -1.37 -26.99 10.00
N CYS A 379 -0.71 -25.94 10.47
CA CYS A 379 -1.18 -25.33 11.71
C CYS A 379 -2.66 -25.02 11.54
N THR A 380 -3.57 -25.77 12.18
CA THR A 380 -5.02 -25.50 12.13
C THR A 380 -5.41 -24.49 13.22
N ALA A 381 -6.61 -23.90 13.14
CA ALA A 381 -7.12 -23.04 14.21
C ALA A 381 -7.17 -23.75 15.58
N GLU A 382 -7.27 -25.09 15.60
CA GLU A 382 -7.29 -25.92 16.80
C GLU A 382 -5.88 -26.27 17.32
N LYS A 383 -4.84 -26.18 16.47
CA LYS A 383 -3.47 -26.60 16.79
C LYS A 383 -2.54 -25.39 16.80
N LYS A 384 -2.13 -25.00 18.01
CA LYS A 384 -1.14 -23.94 18.21
C LYS A 384 0.21 -24.43 17.66
N CYS A 385 0.75 -23.72 16.69
CA CYS A 385 2.11 -23.92 16.19
C CYS A 385 3.02 -22.79 16.66
N CYS A 386 4.30 -23.10 16.80
CA CYS A 386 5.34 -22.13 17.07
C CYS A 386 6.40 -22.12 15.96
N VAL A 387 7.00 -20.96 15.72
CA VAL A 387 8.21 -20.82 14.87
C VAL A 387 9.32 -20.17 15.68
N TRP A 388 10.54 -20.60 15.40
CA TRP A 388 11.75 -19.98 15.94
C TRP A 388 12.28 -18.91 14.98
N LEU A 389 12.32 -17.67 15.45
CA LEU A 389 12.83 -16.52 14.72
C LEU A 389 14.34 -16.35 14.95
N PRO A 390 15.09 -15.81 13.97
CA PRO A 390 16.51 -15.51 14.11
C PRO A 390 16.76 -14.45 15.22
N GLU A 391 15.84 -13.50 15.34
CA GLU A 391 15.87 -12.39 16.30
C GLU A 391 14.69 -12.48 17.27
N THR A 392 14.83 -11.84 18.44
CA THR A 392 13.76 -11.79 19.43
C THR A 392 12.63 -10.91 18.91
N HIS A 393 11.41 -11.44 18.80
CA HIS A 393 10.26 -10.66 18.40
C HIS A 393 10.00 -9.54 19.41
N THR A 394 9.94 -8.30 18.94
CA THR A 394 9.82 -7.11 19.80
C THR A 394 8.57 -7.14 20.68
N PHE A 395 7.43 -7.53 20.10
CA PHE A 395 6.16 -7.65 20.81
C PHE A 395 6.15 -8.74 21.89
N PHE A 396 6.48 -9.97 21.53
CA PHE A 396 6.41 -11.12 22.45
C PHE A 396 7.61 -11.22 23.38
N ASN A 397 8.68 -10.46 23.11
CA ASN A 397 9.98 -10.58 23.75
C ASN A 397 10.48 -12.05 23.77
N SER A 398 10.25 -12.77 22.67
CA SER A 398 10.59 -14.19 22.52
C SER A 398 11.08 -14.47 21.09
N LYS A 399 11.99 -15.43 20.95
CA LYS A 399 12.35 -16.01 19.64
C LYS A 399 11.37 -17.08 19.19
N CYS A 400 10.70 -17.75 20.12
CA CYS A 400 9.65 -18.72 19.81
C CYS A 400 8.29 -18.01 19.87
N VAL A 401 7.63 -17.87 18.71
CA VAL A 401 6.36 -17.13 18.58
C VAL A 401 5.29 -18.02 17.96
N SER A 402 4.02 -17.75 18.26
CA SER A 402 2.95 -18.52 17.64
C SER A 402 2.76 -18.10 16.19
N VAL A 403 2.58 -19.06 15.28
CA VAL A 403 2.39 -18.72 13.86
C VAL A 403 0.95 -18.76 13.37
N ARG A 404 0.05 -19.20 14.25
CA ARG A 404 -1.39 -19.16 14.01
C ARG A 404 -2.08 -19.01 15.35
N ASP A 405 -2.25 -17.76 15.77
CA ASP A 405 -3.04 -17.43 16.95
C ASP A 405 -4.29 -16.65 16.53
N ASN A 406 -5.44 -17.31 16.67
CA ASN A 406 -6.74 -16.70 16.44
C ASN A 406 -7.22 -15.90 17.65
N THR A 407 -6.40 -15.77 18.69
CA THR A 407 -6.73 -14.94 19.84
C THR A 407 -6.68 -13.48 19.43
N ASN A 408 -7.82 -12.81 19.56
CA ASN A 408 -7.88 -11.37 19.44
C ASN A 408 -7.20 -10.75 20.66
N ILE A 409 -6.07 -10.10 20.47
CA ILE A 409 -5.33 -9.45 21.55
C ILE A 409 -5.52 -7.93 21.58
N GLY A 410 -6.33 -7.40 20.67
CA GLY A 410 -6.60 -5.98 20.55
C GLY A 410 -7.87 -5.60 21.30
N VAL A 411 -7.86 -4.42 21.92
CA VAL A 411 -9.05 -3.83 22.56
C VAL A 411 -9.38 -2.52 21.84
N GLY A 412 -10.67 -2.29 21.62
CA GLY A 412 -11.15 -1.07 20.96
C GLY A 412 -10.61 -0.96 19.53
N CYS A 413 -10.47 -2.08 18.83
CA CYS A 413 -10.13 -2.09 17.42
C CYS A 413 -11.23 -1.42 16.60
N TYR A 414 -10.83 -0.82 15.48
CA TYR A 414 -11.73 -0.09 14.59
C TYR A 414 -12.74 -1.02 13.93
N GLY A 415 -14.02 -0.66 13.91
CA GLY A 415 -15.07 -1.54 13.39
C GLY A 415 -15.20 -2.82 14.22
N ASN A 416 -15.65 -3.91 13.58
CA ASN A 416 -15.65 -5.23 14.23
C ASN A 416 -14.31 -5.97 14.03
N SER A 417 -13.24 -5.24 13.66
CA SER A 417 -11.91 -5.83 13.49
C SER A 417 -11.33 -6.29 14.82
N GLY A 418 -10.35 -7.18 14.72
CA GLY A 418 -9.51 -7.57 15.85
C GLY A 418 -8.04 -7.31 15.57
N CYS A 419 -7.23 -7.77 16.51
CA CYS A 419 -5.80 -7.82 16.39
C CYS A 419 -5.37 -9.26 16.60
N TYR A 420 -5.01 -9.92 15.50
CA TYR A 420 -4.59 -11.32 15.53
C TYR A 420 -3.13 -11.40 15.09
N TYR A 421 -2.41 -12.35 15.67
CA TYR A 421 -1.02 -12.61 15.30
C TYR A 421 -0.90 -14.00 14.69
N GLY A 422 -0.20 -14.07 13.56
CA GLY A 422 -0.10 -15.29 12.79
C GLY A 422 -1.02 -15.25 11.56
N GLY A 423 -0.57 -15.80 10.43
CA GLY A 423 -1.36 -15.94 9.21
C GLY A 423 -1.30 -17.34 8.62
N ILE A 424 -1.90 -17.49 7.44
CA ILE A 424 -2.00 -18.77 6.75
C ILE A 424 -0.61 -19.23 6.34
N ARG A 425 -0.28 -20.48 6.67
CA ARG A 425 1.06 -21.06 6.47
C ARG A 425 2.10 -20.39 7.35
N GLY A 426 1.75 -20.17 8.61
CA GLY A 426 2.75 -20.02 9.63
C GLY A 426 3.46 -18.65 9.62
N THR A 427 2.76 -17.60 9.22
CA THR A 427 3.36 -16.30 8.94
C THR A 427 3.27 -15.40 10.18
N PRO A 428 4.38 -14.87 10.73
CA PRO A 428 4.33 -14.04 11.93
C PRO A 428 3.95 -12.59 11.58
N ILE A 429 2.71 -12.37 11.13
CA ILE A 429 2.18 -11.05 10.80
C ILE A 429 0.99 -10.69 11.68
N TRP A 430 0.76 -9.40 11.85
CA TRP A 430 -0.44 -8.86 12.47
C TRP A 430 -1.54 -8.69 11.43
N ARG A 431 -2.76 -9.11 11.76
CA ARG A 431 -3.92 -9.03 10.88
C ARG A 431 -5.17 -8.56 11.61
N SER A 432 -6.06 -7.93 10.86
CA SER A 432 -7.32 -7.36 11.34
C SER A 432 -8.44 -8.39 11.57
N GLU A 433 -8.30 -9.62 11.05
CA GLU A 433 -9.36 -10.64 11.08
C GLU A 433 -8.84 -12.07 11.40
N VAL A 434 -9.69 -12.88 12.07
CA VAL A 434 -9.39 -14.28 12.46
C VAL A 434 -9.24 -15.17 11.24
N ASP A 435 -10.06 -14.92 10.23
CA ASP A 435 -10.13 -15.69 9.01
C ASP A 435 -9.54 -14.82 7.91
N THR A 436 -8.39 -15.23 7.44
CA THR A 436 -7.63 -14.67 6.31
C THR A 436 -8.34 -14.87 4.97
N ILE A 437 -9.66 -14.98 4.96
CA ILE A 437 -10.47 -15.08 3.74
C ILE A 437 -10.74 -13.67 3.18
N GLY A 438 -10.10 -12.62 3.71
CA GLY A 438 -10.10 -11.27 3.13
C GLY A 438 -9.38 -11.20 1.79
N LEU A 439 -9.64 -10.14 1.00
CA LEU A 439 -9.14 -10.04 -0.38
C LEU A 439 -7.63 -9.94 -0.45
N MET A 440 -6.99 -9.43 0.61
CA MET A 440 -5.54 -9.44 0.77
C MET A 440 -5.02 -10.73 1.42
N GLY A 441 -5.88 -11.72 1.67
CA GLY A 441 -5.60 -13.00 2.33
C GLY A 441 -5.54 -14.19 1.37
N GLU A 442 -5.95 -15.39 1.82
CA GLU A 442 -5.79 -16.81 1.35
C GLU A 442 -5.72 -17.12 -0.16
N GLY A 443 -5.01 -16.32 -0.94
CA GLY A 443 -5.00 -16.32 -2.39
C GLY A 443 -6.29 -15.76 -2.99
N MET A 444 -6.14 -15.15 -4.17
CA MET A 444 -7.17 -14.47 -4.96
C MET A 444 -8.43 -15.31 -5.30
N ARG A 445 -8.61 -16.54 -4.82
CA ARG A 445 -9.69 -17.45 -5.24
C ARG A 445 -10.81 -17.67 -4.23
N ILE A 446 -10.56 -17.40 -2.94
CA ILE A 446 -11.52 -17.74 -1.87
C ILE A 446 -12.18 -16.48 -1.32
N SER A 447 -11.48 -15.34 -1.37
CA SER A 447 -11.98 -14.11 -0.82
C SER A 447 -13.08 -13.47 -1.66
N LYS A 448 -14.05 -12.87 -0.97
CA LYS A 448 -15.18 -12.16 -1.57
C LYS A 448 -15.14 -10.65 -1.33
N ASP A 449 -14.43 -10.19 -0.29
CA ASP A 449 -14.49 -8.81 0.18
C ASP A 449 -13.27 -8.43 1.04
N PHE A 450 -13.06 -7.12 1.22
CA PHE A 450 -12.05 -6.57 2.12
C PHE A 450 -12.51 -6.62 3.57
N SER A 451 -11.55 -6.71 4.50
CA SER A 451 -11.81 -6.54 5.93
C SER A 451 -12.24 -5.10 6.29
N ASP A 452 -12.82 -4.89 7.46
CA ASP A 452 -13.19 -3.54 7.93
C ASP A 452 -12.00 -2.56 7.96
N VAL A 453 -10.80 -3.06 8.29
CA VAL A 453 -9.56 -2.25 8.30
C VAL A 453 -9.11 -1.91 6.88
N GLU A 454 -9.14 -2.88 5.97
CA GLU A 454 -8.79 -2.68 4.56
C GLU A 454 -9.77 -1.73 3.87
N LYS A 455 -11.07 -1.89 4.11
CA LYS A 455 -12.12 -0.98 3.63
C LYS A 455 -11.86 0.44 4.08
N ARG A 456 -11.64 0.64 5.39
CA ARG A 456 -11.30 1.97 5.92
C ARG A 456 -10.05 2.54 5.26
N GLY A 457 -9.07 1.69 5.01
CA GLY A 457 -7.86 2.07 4.32
C GLY A 457 -8.14 2.70 2.95
N ILE A 458 -8.89 1.98 2.12
CA ILE A 458 -9.34 2.42 0.81
C ILE A 458 -10.26 3.66 0.92
N GLU A 459 -11.18 3.71 1.89
CA GLU A 459 -12.03 4.89 2.17
C GLU A 459 -11.19 6.13 2.50
N ASN A 460 -10.10 5.99 3.26
CA ASN A 460 -9.20 7.10 3.55
C ASN A 460 -8.48 7.56 2.28
N VAL A 461 -8.18 6.66 1.33
CA VAL A 461 -7.61 7.06 0.02
C VAL A 461 -8.60 7.95 -0.72
N PHE A 462 -9.87 7.53 -0.86
CA PHE A 462 -10.92 8.37 -1.45
C PHE A 462 -11.04 9.72 -0.73
N ALA A 463 -11.10 9.70 0.60
CA ALA A 463 -11.29 10.88 1.42
C ALA A 463 -10.14 11.89 1.36
N CYS A 464 -8.90 11.41 1.36
CA CYS A 464 -7.72 12.22 1.61
C CYS A 464 -6.86 12.49 0.38
N CYS A 465 -7.01 11.69 -0.68
CA CYS A 465 -6.19 11.77 -1.87
C CYS A 465 -6.97 12.31 -3.07
N TYR A 466 -8.32 12.23 -3.01
CA TYR A 466 -9.20 12.65 -4.10
C TYR A 466 -10.19 13.73 -3.61
N PRO A 467 -9.99 15.00 -4.04
CA PRO A 467 -10.43 16.19 -3.31
C PRO A 467 -11.93 16.53 -3.37
N GLN A 468 -12.80 15.65 -3.88
CA GLN A 468 -14.26 15.86 -3.80
C GLN A 468 -14.69 16.12 -2.33
N ASN A 469 -13.97 15.54 -1.37
CA ASN A 469 -14.36 15.48 0.04
C ASN A 469 -13.38 16.15 1.03
N CYS A 470 -12.36 16.88 0.58
CA CYS A 470 -11.39 17.51 1.50
C CYS A 470 -12.06 18.44 2.55
N GLN A 471 -13.25 18.99 2.26
CA GLN A 471 -14.01 19.79 3.24
C GLN A 471 -14.71 18.94 4.33
N ASN A 472 -14.99 17.68 4.05
CA ASN A 472 -15.74 16.79 4.92
C ASN A 472 -14.83 15.98 5.86
N TYR A 473 -13.52 15.92 5.58
CA TYR A 473 -12.57 15.19 6.39
C TYR A 473 -11.65 16.12 7.18
N PRO A 474 -11.33 15.80 8.45
CA PRO A 474 -10.40 16.61 9.23
C PRO A 474 -9.03 16.65 8.54
N ALA A 475 -8.55 17.84 8.16
CA ALA A 475 -7.25 18.02 7.50
C ALA A 475 -6.10 17.30 8.23
N ALA A 476 -6.16 17.24 9.57
CA ALA A 476 -5.20 16.52 10.39
C ALA A 476 -5.21 15.00 10.15
N GLN A 477 -6.37 14.39 9.92
CA GLN A 477 -6.49 12.96 9.59
C GLN A 477 -5.84 12.68 8.23
N CYS A 478 -6.13 13.51 7.22
CA CYS A 478 -5.56 13.35 5.89
C CYS A 478 -4.07 13.65 5.84
N GLN A 479 -3.58 14.61 6.62
CA GLN A 479 -2.15 14.86 6.76
C GLN A 479 -1.44 13.66 7.43
N THR A 480 -2.02 13.10 8.48
CA THR A 480 -1.49 11.89 9.13
C THR A 480 -1.47 10.73 8.13
N PHE A 481 -2.56 10.52 7.41
CA PHE A 481 -2.66 9.49 6.38
C PHE A 481 -1.61 9.66 5.29
N ALA A 482 -1.56 10.84 4.65
CA ALA A 482 -0.59 11.14 3.60
C ALA A 482 0.85 10.98 4.08
N SER A 483 1.21 11.48 5.28
CA SER A 483 2.57 11.33 5.81
C SER A 483 2.94 9.86 6.07
N THR A 484 1.98 9.05 6.55
CA THR A 484 2.21 7.64 6.88
C THR A 484 2.31 6.78 5.63
N TYR A 485 1.54 7.10 4.58
CA TYR A 485 1.34 6.26 3.40
C TYR A 485 1.85 6.89 2.09
N SER A 486 2.62 7.97 2.18
CA SER A 486 3.21 8.70 1.03
C SER A 486 4.03 7.84 0.08
N ARG A 487 4.56 6.70 0.56
CA ARG A 487 5.30 5.74 -0.27
C ARG A 487 4.40 4.91 -1.19
N PHE A 488 3.14 4.72 -0.81
CA PHE A 488 2.19 3.84 -1.48
C PHE A 488 1.10 4.62 -2.22
N THR A 489 0.82 5.85 -1.77
CA THR A 489 -0.27 6.69 -2.30
C THR A 489 0.27 8.07 -2.66
N HIS A 490 0.14 8.49 -3.92
CA HIS A 490 0.36 9.88 -4.32
C HIS A 490 -0.87 10.72 -3.94
N CYS A 491 -1.07 10.91 -2.64
CA CYS A 491 -2.07 11.85 -2.16
C CYS A 491 -1.50 13.25 -2.31
N ASN A 492 -1.98 13.99 -3.32
CA ASN A 492 -1.80 15.44 -3.32
C ASN A 492 -2.53 15.94 -2.08
N THR A 493 -1.78 16.39 -1.07
CA THR A 493 -2.38 16.86 0.19
C THR A 493 -3.44 17.90 -0.13
N CYS A 494 -4.64 17.72 0.42
CA CYS A 494 -5.69 18.75 0.42
C CYS A 494 -5.06 20.09 0.81
N THR A 495 -4.93 21.00 -0.16
CA THR A 495 -4.37 22.35 0.03
C THR A 495 -5.48 23.37 0.06
#